data_AF-A0A382FVW8-F1
#
_entry.id   AF-A0A382FVW8-F1
#
_cell.length_a   1.000
_cell.length_b   1.000
_cell.length_c   1.000
_cell.angle_alpha   90.00
_cell.angle_beta   90.00
_cell.angle_gamma   90.00
#
_symmetry.space_group_name_H-M   'P 1'
#
loop_
_entity.id
_entity.type
_entity.pdbx_description
1 polymer ?
#
loop_
_entity_poly.entity_id
_entity_poly.type
_entity_poly.pdbx_seq_one_letter_code
_entity_poly.pdbx_strand_id
1 'polypeptide(L)' 'MREEIGGRPCDITKEGGKTKIVFHPMMASAKNPDANIFTIKLSNADIAKLKKAI' A
#
# COMPACT_ATOMS: atom_id res chain seq x y z
N MET A 1 4.38 9.77 11.38
CA MET A 1 3.87 10.23 10.08
C MET A 1 3.53 8.97 9.30
N ARG A 2 2.29 8.81 8.84
CA ARG A 2 1.85 7.60 8.10
C ARG A 2 2.33 7.72 6.66
N GLU A 3 2.69 6.60 6.02
CA GLU A 3 3.10 6.64 4.61
C GLU A 3 1.89 6.92 3.71
N GLU A 4 2.14 7.55 2.57
CA GLU A 4 1.10 7.88 1.60
C GLU A 4 1.56 7.56 0.17
N ILE A 5 0.68 6.92 -0.61
CA ILE A 5 0.87 6.69 -2.05
C ILE A 5 -0.32 7.32 -2.77
N GLY A 6 -0.04 8.31 -3.63
CA GLY A 6 -1.10 9.03 -4.37
C GLY A 6 -2.11 9.74 -3.46
N GLY A 7 -1.67 10.24 -2.30
CA GLY A 7 -2.53 10.86 -1.29
C GLY A 7 -3.43 9.88 -0.53
N ARG A 8 -3.18 8.58 -0.62
CA ARG A 8 -3.88 7.55 0.17
C ARG A 8 -2.98 7.06 1.31
N PRO A 9 -3.46 7.07 2.56
CA PRO A 9 -2.71 6.52 3.68
C PRO A 9 -2.49 5.02 3.50
N CYS A 10 -1.26 4.57 3.75
CA CYS A 10 -0.90 3.17 3.65
C CYS A 10 0.19 2.77 4.64
N ASP A 11 0.24 1.48 4.93
CA ASP A 11 1.35 0.84 5.62
C ASP A 11 2.14 -0.03 4.62
N ILE A 12 3.45 0.21 4.50
CA ILE A 12 4.34 -0.58 3.64
C ILE A 12 5.20 -1.48 4.53
N THR A 13 5.16 -2.78 4.26
CA THR A 13 5.93 -3.80 5.00
C THR A 13 6.59 -4.78 4.04
N LYS A 14 7.62 -5.47 4.50
CA LYS A 14 8.22 -6.60 3.77
C LYS A 14 7.76 -7.91 4.40
N GLU A 15 7.17 -8.79 3.59
CA GLU A 15 6.68 -10.10 4.02
C GLU A 15 7.22 -11.16 3.04
N GLY A 16 8.10 -12.05 3.52
CA GLY A 16 8.63 -13.15 2.70
C GLY A 16 9.37 -12.69 1.43
N GLY A 17 10.13 -11.59 1.50
CA GLY A 17 10.85 -11.01 0.36
C GLY A 17 9.96 -10.25 -0.64
N LYS A 18 8.66 -10.12 -0.36
CA LYS A 18 7.70 -9.32 -1.14
C LYS A 18 7.37 -8.02 -0.40
N THR A 19 7.08 -6.98 -1.16
CA THR A 19 6.59 -5.71 -0.61
C THR A 19 5.08 -5.78 -0.48
N LYS A 20 4.57 -5.63 0.74
CA LYS A 20 3.14 -5.58 1.05
C LYS A 20 2.75 -4.15 1.35
N ILE A 21 1.71 -3.67 0.69
CA ILE A 21 1.15 -2.33 0.87
C ILE A 21 -0.30 -2.53 1.31
N VAL A 22 -0.66 -2.02 2.48
CA VAL A 22 -2.03 -2.00 2.98
C VAL A 22 -2.55 -0.57 2.92
N PHE A 23 -3.64 -0.34 2.20
CA PHE A 23 -4.27 0.97 2.09
C PHE A 23 -5.41 1.12 3.10
N HIS A 24 -5.50 2.32 3.66
CA HIS A 24 -6.49 2.70 4.65
C HIS A 24 -7.42 3.80 4.11
N PRO A 25 -8.56 4.07 4.79
CA PRO A 25 -9.43 5.18 4.43
C PRO A 25 -8.69 6.52 4.37
N MET A 26 -9.02 7.32 3.35
CA MET A 26 -8.47 8.68 3.20
C MET A 26 -9.01 9.64 4.26
N MET A 27 -10.25 9.44 4.71
CA MET A 27 -10.86 10.30 5.71
C MET A 27 -10.42 9.86 7.10
N ALA A 28 -9.67 10.72 7.79
CA ALA A 28 -9.29 10.49 9.20
C ALA A 28 -10.51 10.36 10.13
N SER A 29 -11.65 10.92 9.75
CA SER A 29 -12.94 10.77 10.46
C SER A 29 -13.72 9.51 10.09
N ALA A 30 -13.14 8.60 9.30
CA ALA A 30 -13.76 7.30 9.06
C ALA A 30 -13.95 6.59 10.40
N LYS A 31 -15.05 5.84 10.55
CA LYS A 31 -15.37 5.10 11.77
C LYS A 31 -14.21 4.20 12.25
N ASN A 32 -13.45 3.66 11.29
CA ASN A 32 -12.22 2.91 11.50
C ASN A 32 -11.13 3.44 10.54
N PRO A 33 -10.33 4.44 10.93
CA PRO A 33 -9.34 5.07 10.04
C PRO A 33 -8.16 4.14 9.70
N ASP A 34 -8.03 3.03 10.41
CA ASP A 34 -6.98 2.02 10.22
C ASP A 34 -7.52 0.75 9.54
N ALA A 35 -8.76 0.77 9.06
CA ALA A 35 -9.34 -0.37 8.38
C ALA A 35 -8.55 -0.72 7.10
N ASN A 36 -8.42 -2.01 6.82
CA ASN A 36 -7.80 -2.46 5.58
C ASN A 36 -8.82 -2.34 4.45
N ILE A 37 -8.67 -1.34 3.60
CA ILE A 37 -9.53 -1.20 2.40
C ILE A 37 -9.03 -2.12 1.30
N PHE A 38 -7.72 -2.10 1.08
CA PHE A 38 -7.10 -2.83 -0.02
C PHE A 38 -5.68 -3.24 0.37
N THR A 39 -5.21 -4.36 -0.17
CA THR A 39 -3.85 -4.83 0.09
C THR A 39 -3.23 -5.34 -1.20
N ILE A 40 -2.02 -4.88 -1.50
CA ILE A 40 -1.22 -5.38 -2.62
C ILE A 40 0.03 -6.05 -2.06
N LYS A 41 0.36 -7.23 -2.56
CA LYS A 41 1.66 -7.87 -2.34
C LYS A 41 2.39 -7.98 -3.68
N LEU A 42 3.53 -7.32 -3.80
CA LEU A 42 4.35 -7.26 -5.01
C LEU A 42 5.68 -7.96 -4.78
N SER A 43 6.05 -8.87 -5.68
CA SER A 43 7.43 -9.33 -5.77
C SER A 43 8.30 -8.29 -6.49
N ASN A 44 9.62 -8.43 -6.39
CA ASN A 44 10.54 -7.59 -7.17
C ASN A 44 10.32 -7.73 -8.68
N ALA A 45 9.90 -8.91 -9.16
CA ALA A 45 9.57 -9.11 -10.57
C ALA A 45 8.33 -8.31 -10.99
N ASP A 46 7.32 -8.22 -10.12
CA ASP A 46 6.11 -7.44 -10.39
C ASP A 46 6.42 -5.94 -10.43
N ILE A 47 7.24 -5.45 -9.48
CA ILE A 47 7.70 -4.06 -9.45
C ILE A 47 8.49 -3.74 -10.74
N ALA A 48 9.37 -4.64 -11.18
CA ALA A 48 10.12 -4.46 -12.43
C ALA A 48 9.22 -4.41 -13.67
N LYS A 49 8.13 -5.18 -13.70
CA LYS A 49 7.13 -5.10 -14.77
C LYS A 49 6.39 -3.76 -14.76
N LEU A 50 5.94 -3.30 -13.59
CA LEU A 50 5.24 -2.02 -13.45
C LEU A 50 6.11 -0.85 -13.91
N LYS A 51 7.40 -0.83 -13.55
CA LYS A 51 8.35 0.19 -14.00
C LYS A 51 8.53 0.27 -15.52
N LYS A 52 8.22 -0.78 -16.27
CA LYS A 52 8.31 -0.80 -17.74
C LYS A 52 7.01 -0.37 -18.43
N ALA A 53 5.90 -0.38 -17.69
CA ALA A 53 4.57 -0.07 -18.23
C ALA A 53 4.21 1.42 -18.13
N ILE A 54 5.08 2.22 -17.51
CA ILE A 54 4.96 3.67 -17.30
C ILE A 54 6.12 4.35 -18.03
#